data_AF-A0A9Q0VRH0-F1
#
_entry.id   AF-A0A9Q0VRH0-F1
#
_cell.length_a   1.000
_cell.length_b   1.000
_cell.length_c   1.000
_cell.angle_alpha   90.00
_cell.angle_beta   90.00
_cell.angle_gamma   90.00
#
_symmetry.space_group_name_H-M   'P 1'
#
loop_
_entity.id
_entity.type
_entity.pdbx_description
1 polymer ?
#
loop_
_entity_poly.entity_id
_entity_poly.type
_entity_poly.pdbx_seq_one_letter_code
_entity_poly.pdbx_strand_id
1 'polypeptide(L)'
;MDCYSPGQGLMPASFKILLLEILDADFGEAAIGRVAPVDSGLWWIILLRAYGKCSGDLSLQERVDVQTGMKMILRLCLADGFDMFPTLLVTDGSCMIDRRMGIHGHPLEIQALFYSALLCAREMLALEDGSSLAAIPRTRDALLESFDILVILLTLRQFYVLAAYSELVILLQTLVLSQWRILAYFALAG
;
A
#
# COMPACT_ATOMS: atom_id res chain seq x y z
N MET A 1 -12.28 3.59 26.85
CA MET A 1 -12.98 4.62 26.06
C MET A 1 -12.08 4.80 24.86
N ASP A 2 -12.25 3.92 23.88
CA ASP A 2 -11.25 3.71 22.82
C ASP A 2 -11.86 4.29 21.54
N CYS A 3 -11.82 5.62 21.43
CA CYS A 3 -12.32 6.37 20.29
C CYS A 3 -11.17 6.68 19.31
N TYR A 4 -10.42 5.66 18.91
CA TYR A 4 -9.37 5.83 17.90
C TYR A 4 -9.92 5.36 16.55
N SER A 5 -10.22 6.30 15.67
CA SER A 5 -10.47 5.98 14.26
C SER A 5 -9.14 5.76 13.53
N PRO A 6 -9.06 4.82 12.58
CA PRO A 6 -7.89 4.69 11.73
C PRO A 6 -7.60 6.00 10.99
N GLY A 7 -6.33 6.25 10.66
CA GLY A 7 -5.98 7.44 9.87
C GLY A 7 -6.49 7.32 8.43
N GLN A 8 -6.99 8.42 7.85
CA GLN A 8 -7.35 8.49 6.43
C GLN A 8 -6.23 7.95 5.53
N GLY A 9 -6.57 7.06 4.61
CA GLY A 9 -5.61 6.40 3.73
C GLY A 9 -5.00 5.12 4.28
N LEU A 10 -5.29 4.72 5.52
CA LEU A 10 -4.95 3.39 6.00
C LEU A 10 -5.81 2.36 5.26
N MET A 11 -5.18 1.35 4.67
CA MET A 11 -5.89 0.22 4.09
C MET A 11 -6.11 -0.86 5.14
N PRO A 12 -7.25 -1.57 5.14
CA PRO A 12 -7.49 -2.64 6.10
C PRO A 12 -6.58 -3.83 5.82
N ALA A 13 -6.21 -4.55 6.88
CA ALA A 13 -5.45 -5.80 6.79
C ALA A 13 -6.32 -6.92 6.17
N SER A 14 -7.60 -6.94 6.52
CA SER A 14 -8.56 -7.90 5.99
C SER A 14 -9.98 -7.33 5.99
N PHE A 15 -10.90 -7.99 5.31
CA PHE A 15 -12.33 -7.67 5.39
C PHE A 15 -13.16 -8.95 5.34
N LYS A 16 -14.37 -8.89 5.91
CA LYS A 16 -15.35 -9.97 5.89
C LYS A 16 -16.64 -9.50 5.23
N ILE A 17 -17.31 -10.42 4.55
CA ILE A 17 -18.64 -10.18 3.97
C ILE A 17 -19.67 -10.63 5.00
N LEU A 18 -20.43 -9.70 5.59
CA LEU A 18 -21.44 -10.05 6.60
C LEU A 18 -22.76 -10.49 5.95
N LEU A 19 -23.31 -9.67 5.05
CA LEU A 19 -24.58 -9.92 4.34
C LEU A 19 -24.60 -9.15 3.01
N LEU A 20 -24.77 -9.87 1.90
CA LEU A 20 -25.06 -9.46 0.51
C LEU A 20 -24.31 -8.28 -0.14
N GLU A 21 -23.59 -7.44 0.61
CA GLU A 21 -22.81 -6.26 0.16
C GLU A 21 -22.21 -5.47 1.34
N ILE A 22 -22.60 -5.74 2.60
CA ILE A 22 -21.99 -5.11 3.78
C ILE A 22 -20.65 -5.77 4.07
N LEU A 23 -19.62 -4.93 4.08
CA LEU A 23 -18.25 -5.34 4.36
C LEU A 23 -17.80 -4.79 5.70
N ASP A 24 -17.19 -5.67 6.47
CA ASP A 24 -16.61 -5.38 7.77
C ASP A 24 -15.09 -5.43 7.63
N ALA A 25 -14.45 -4.26 7.75
CA ALA A 25 -13.02 -4.11 7.56
C ALA A 25 -12.27 -4.15 8.90
N ASP A 26 -11.16 -4.89 8.91
CA ASP A 26 -10.24 -4.97 10.03
C ASP A 26 -8.97 -4.18 9.70
N PHE A 27 -8.81 -3.03 10.35
CA PHE A 27 -7.64 -2.16 10.22
C PHE A 27 -6.49 -2.51 11.17
N GLY A 28 -6.54 -3.72 11.76
CA GLY A 28 -5.59 -4.18 12.77
C GLY A 28 -6.12 -4.04 14.20
N GLU A 29 -7.34 -3.54 14.38
CA GLU A 29 -8.01 -3.45 15.68
C GLU A 29 -8.32 -4.83 16.26
N ALA A 30 -8.59 -5.82 15.39
CA ALA A 30 -8.77 -7.21 15.80
C ALA A 30 -7.45 -8.02 15.83
N ALA A 31 -6.34 -7.43 15.35
CA ALA A 31 -5.03 -8.09 15.35
C ALA A 31 -4.39 -8.12 16.75
N ILE A 32 -3.66 -9.20 17.05
CA ILE A 32 -2.98 -9.39 18.33
C ILE A 32 -1.86 -8.35 18.45
N GLY A 33 -2.14 -7.25 19.16
CA GLY A 33 -1.18 -6.16 19.38
C GLY A 33 -1.58 -4.81 18.78
N ARG A 34 -2.75 -4.70 18.10
CA ARG A 34 -3.26 -3.46 17.49
C ARG A 34 -2.23 -2.80 16.55
N VAL A 35 -1.70 -3.60 15.62
CA VAL A 35 -0.64 -3.15 14.70
C VAL A 35 -1.26 -2.66 13.39
N ALA A 36 -0.83 -1.48 12.93
CA ALA A 36 -1.29 -0.93 11.66
C ALA A 36 -0.69 -1.72 10.47
N PRO A 37 -1.51 -2.14 9.50
CA PRO A 37 -1.09 -2.90 8.32
C PRO A 37 -0.52 -1.97 7.24
N VAL A 38 0.71 -1.48 7.46
CA VAL A 38 1.36 -0.49 6.59
C VAL A 38 1.58 -1.04 5.17
N ASP A 39 1.92 -2.33 5.07
CA ASP A 39 2.14 -3.03 3.82
C ASP A 39 0.91 -3.09 2.91
N SER A 40 -0.30 -3.15 3.47
CA SER A 40 -1.56 -3.33 2.74
C SER A 40 -1.82 -2.17 1.77
N GLY A 41 -1.54 -0.94 2.18
CA GLY A 41 -1.62 0.24 1.30
C GLY A 41 -0.60 0.22 0.18
N LEU A 42 0.63 -0.20 0.48
CA LEU A 42 1.72 -0.30 -0.49
C LEU A 42 1.41 -1.37 -1.55
N TRP A 43 0.95 -2.54 -1.11
CA TRP A 43 0.51 -3.62 -1.98
C TRP A 43 -0.66 -3.22 -2.87
N TRP A 44 -1.62 -2.45 -2.35
CA TRP A 44 -2.76 -1.99 -3.13
C TRP A 44 -2.33 -1.14 -4.34
N ILE A 45 -1.38 -0.21 -4.16
CA ILE A 45 -0.83 0.60 -5.26
C ILE A 45 -0.08 -0.28 -6.28
N ILE A 46 0.72 -1.24 -5.80
CA ILE A 46 1.48 -2.15 -6.67
C ILE A 46 0.53 -3.03 -7.50
N LEU A 47 -0.53 -3.56 -6.87
CA LEU A 47 -1.53 -4.40 -7.52
C LEU A 47 -2.37 -3.63 -8.54
N LEU A 48 -2.75 -2.38 -8.24
CA LEU A 48 -3.46 -1.52 -9.20
C LEU A 48 -2.62 -1.34 -10.48
N ARG A 49 -1.32 -1.08 -10.33
CA ARG A 49 -0.39 -0.95 -11.45
C ARG A 49 -0.22 -2.25 -12.22
N ALA A 50 -0.14 -3.38 -11.52
CA ALA A 50 -0.08 -4.70 -12.13
C ALA A 50 -1.37 -5.02 -12.93
N TYR A 51 -2.54 -4.71 -12.37
CA TYR A 51 -3.83 -4.88 -13.05
C TYR A 51 -3.85 -4.09 -14.36
N GLY A 52 -3.49 -2.81 -14.36
CA GLY A 52 -3.48 -1.98 -15.58
C GLY A 52 -2.52 -2.52 -16.64
N LYS A 53 -1.35 -3.03 -16.23
CA LYS A 53 -0.38 -3.66 -17.14
C LYS A 53 -0.86 -5.00 -17.72
N CYS A 54 -1.47 -5.85 -16.91
CA CYS A 54 -1.92 -7.18 -17.32
C CYS A 54 -3.22 -7.15 -18.13
N SER A 55 -4.17 -6.29 -17.76
CA SER A 55 -5.46 -6.16 -18.43
C SER A 55 -5.41 -5.22 -19.65
N GLY A 56 -4.49 -4.25 -19.66
CA GLY A 56 -4.50 -3.13 -20.60
C GLY A 56 -5.57 -2.06 -20.28
N ASP A 57 -6.40 -2.27 -19.27
CA ASP A 57 -7.44 -1.34 -18.84
C ASP A 57 -6.87 -0.31 -17.85
N LEU A 58 -6.66 0.91 -18.34
CA LEU A 58 -6.22 2.04 -17.52
C LEU A 58 -7.39 2.84 -16.93
N SER A 59 -8.64 2.53 -17.30
CA SER A 59 -9.80 3.30 -16.83
C SER A 59 -9.97 3.23 -15.31
N LEU A 60 -9.60 2.08 -14.71
CA LEU A 60 -9.67 1.90 -13.27
C LEU A 60 -8.76 2.86 -12.50
N GLN A 61 -7.49 2.98 -12.92
CA GLN A 61 -6.53 3.86 -12.24
C GLN A 61 -6.89 5.35 -12.42
N GLU A 62 -7.58 5.72 -13.50
CA GLU A 62 -7.97 7.11 -13.80
C GLU A 62 -9.18 7.60 -12.97
N ARG A 63 -9.93 6.69 -12.35
CA ARG A 63 -11.10 7.08 -11.55
C ARG A 63 -10.72 7.96 -10.37
N VAL A 64 -11.59 8.94 -10.09
CA VAL A 64 -11.38 9.93 -9.02
C VAL A 64 -11.26 9.29 -7.63
N ASP A 65 -12.06 8.26 -7.34
CA ASP A 65 -12.01 7.53 -6.07
C ASP A 65 -10.68 6.78 -5.90
N VAL A 66 -10.21 6.12 -6.96
CA VAL A 66 -8.92 5.40 -6.99
C VAL A 66 -7.74 6.38 -6.88
N GLN A 67 -7.77 7.49 -7.62
CA GLN A 67 -6.77 8.57 -7.50
C GLN A 67 -6.72 9.16 -6.09
N THR A 68 -7.88 9.37 -5.48
CA THR A 68 -7.97 9.91 -4.12
C THR A 68 -7.43 8.90 -3.10
N GLY A 69 -7.77 7.62 -3.24
CA GLY A 69 -7.24 6.55 -2.40
C GLY A 69 -5.72 6.44 -2.49
N MET A 70 -5.14 6.45 -3.69
CA MET A 70 -3.68 6.48 -3.88
C MET A 70 -3.04 7.67 -3.17
N LYS A 71 -3.61 8.87 -3.33
CA LYS A 71 -3.09 10.09 -2.69
C LYS A 71 -3.15 10.00 -1.16
N MET A 72 -4.21 9.44 -0.59
CA MET A 72 -4.35 9.29 0.86
C MET A 72 -3.31 8.31 1.42
N ILE A 73 -3.11 7.15 0.77
CA ILE A 73 -2.06 6.19 1.15
C ILE A 73 -0.69 6.87 1.11
N LEU A 74 -0.38 7.58 0.02
CA LEU A 74 0.92 8.24 -0.13
C LEU A 74 1.11 9.38 0.88
N ARG A 75 0.06 10.14 1.19
CA ARG A 75 0.12 11.18 2.24
C ARG A 75 0.40 10.57 3.61
N LEU A 76 -0.16 9.41 3.91
CA LEU A 76 0.12 8.70 5.17
C LEU A 76 1.59 8.26 5.23
N CYS A 77 2.14 7.73 4.13
CA CYS A 77 3.53 7.29 4.08
C CYS A 77 4.55 8.44 3.98
N LEU A 78 4.17 9.59 3.42
CA LEU A 78 5.03 10.76 3.21
C LEU A 78 4.79 11.87 4.24
N ALA A 79 3.97 11.61 5.25
CA ALA A 79 3.68 12.59 6.29
C ALA A 79 4.96 12.97 7.03
N ASP A 80 5.14 14.27 7.28
CA ASP A 80 6.26 14.76 8.09
C ASP A 80 6.17 14.16 9.49
N GLY A 81 7.28 13.57 9.93
CA GLY A 81 7.43 12.97 11.25
C GLY A 81 8.63 13.56 12.00
N PHE A 82 8.87 13.04 13.20
CA PHE A 82 10.11 13.31 13.94
C PHE A 82 11.28 12.45 13.45
N ASP A 83 11.03 11.56 12.51
CA ASP A 83 12.06 10.73 11.91
C ASP A 83 12.90 11.57 10.93
N MET A 84 14.23 11.45 11.05
CA MET A 84 15.18 12.17 10.20
C MET A 84 15.59 11.33 8.98
N PHE A 85 15.22 10.05 8.95
CA PHE A 85 15.52 9.17 7.83
C PHE A 85 14.44 9.28 6.73
N PRO A 86 14.82 9.13 5.45
CA PRO A 86 13.85 9.10 4.34
C PRO A 86 13.05 7.79 4.28
N THR A 87 13.34 6.86 5.19
CA THR A 87 12.74 5.53 5.30
C THR A 87 11.46 5.56 6.11
N LEU A 88 10.52 4.69 5.77
CA LEU A 88 9.25 4.62 6.48
C LEU A 88 9.44 3.99 7.87
N LEU A 89 9.22 4.76 8.93
CA LEU A 89 9.25 4.28 10.32
C LEU A 89 7.98 3.46 10.62
N VAL A 90 8.15 2.22 11.09
CA VAL A 90 7.03 1.34 11.43
C VAL A 90 7.22 0.64 12.78
N THR A 91 6.10 0.19 13.35
CA THR A 91 6.08 -0.68 14.53
C THR A 91 6.43 -2.13 14.16
N ASP A 92 6.75 -2.94 15.16
CA ASP A 92 6.92 -4.39 14.97
C ASP A 92 5.58 -5.00 14.54
N GLY A 93 5.59 -5.96 13.61
CA GLY A 93 4.36 -6.57 13.10
C GLY A 93 3.67 -5.83 11.94
N SER A 94 4.29 -4.79 11.35
CA SER A 94 3.63 -3.91 10.37
C SER A 94 3.71 -4.37 8.90
N CYS A 95 4.20 -5.59 8.65
CA CYS A 95 4.32 -6.19 7.32
C CYS A 95 3.77 -7.63 7.32
N MET A 96 4.14 -8.45 6.32
CA MET A 96 3.72 -9.86 6.26
C MET A 96 3.99 -10.63 7.56
N ILE A 97 5.07 -10.27 8.25
CA ILE A 97 5.33 -10.72 9.62
C ILE A 97 4.51 -9.82 10.55
N ASP A 98 3.32 -10.28 10.94
CA ASP A 98 2.34 -9.57 11.77
C ASP A 98 2.55 -9.79 13.29
N ARG A 99 3.66 -10.44 13.67
CA ARG A 99 4.02 -10.74 15.06
C ARG A 99 5.29 -10.03 15.48
N ARG A 100 5.47 -9.90 16.80
CA ARG A 100 6.69 -9.35 17.39
C ARG A 100 7.89 -10.23 17.06
N MET A 101 8.69 -9.77 16.09
CA MET A 101 9.91 -10.44 15.63
C MET A 101 11.13 -9.52 15.73
N GLY A 102 10.99 -8.33 16.32
CA GLY A 102 12.08 -7.36 16.44
C GLY A 102 12.36 -6.60 15.15
N ILE A 103 11.37 -6.51 14.25
CA ILE A 103 11.51 -5.86 12.92
C ILE A 103 10.99 -4.42 12.90
N HIS A 104 10.86 -3.79 14.06
CA HIS A 104 10.48 -2.38 14.19
C HIS A 104 11.56 -1.44 13.61
N GLY A 105 11.20 -0.18 13.35
CA GLY A 105 12.11 0.80 12.77
C GLY A 105 11.93 0.87 11.26
N HIS A 106 12.95 0.45 10.51
CA HIS A 106 13.00 0.54 9.04
C HIS A 106 13.25 -0.82 8.39
N PRO A 107 12.32 -1.78 8.52
CA PRO A 107 12.51 -3.12 7.98
C PRO A 107 12.60 -3.09 6.46
N LEU A 108 13.56 -3.83 5.90
CA LEU A 108 13.86 -3.86 4.47
C LEU A 108 12.63 -4.18 3.60
N GLU A 109 11.75 -5.06 4.08
CA GLU A 109 10.50 -5.42 3.39
C GLU A 109 9.61 -4.20 3.15
N ILE A 110 9.36 -3.40 4.20
CA ILE A 110 8.56 -2.18 4.08
C ILE A 110 9.25 -1.17 3.16
N GLN A 111 10.57 -1.00 3.27
CA GLN A 111 11.28 -0.03 2.44
C GLN A 111 11.27 -0.43 0.95
N ALA A 112 11.41 -1.72 0.65
CA ALA A 112 11.32 -2.24 -0.71
C ALA A 112 9.90 -2.07 -1.29
N LEU A 113 8.86 -2.38 -0.51
CA LEU A 113 7.47 -2.16 -0.89
C LEU A 113 7.17 -0.67 -1.10
N PHE A 114 7.67 0.18 -0.20
CA PHE A 114 7.45 1.63 -0.26
C PHE A 114 8.09 2.22 -1.51
N TYR A 115 9.34 1.86 -1.79
CA TYR A 115 10.02 2.24 -3.03
C TYR A 115 9.24 1.80 -4.28
N SER A 116 8.75 0.55 -4.32
CA SER A 116 7.98 0.04 -5.46
C SER A 116 6.63 0.76 -5.62
N ALA A 117 5.93 1.05 -4.51
CA ALA A 117 4.69 1.81 -4.51
C ALA A 117 4.91 3.25 -5.01
N LEU A 118 5.99 3.93 -4.62
CA LEU A 118 6.36 5.26 -5.11
C LEU A 118 6.58 5.27 -6.63
N LEU A 119 7.25 4.25 -7.17
CA LEU A 119 7.44 4.09 -8.62
C LEU A 119 6.10 3.90 -9.35
N CYS A 120 5.25 3.02 -8.84
CA CYS A 120 3.94 2.72 -9.41
C CYS A 120 3.03 3.97 -9.37
N ALA A 121 2.97 4.65 -8.24
CA ALA A 121 2.18 5.86 -8.05
C ALA A 121 2.57 6.96 -9.04
N ARG A 122 3.87 7.19 -9.25
CA ARG A 122 4.36 8.18 -10.22
C ARG A 122 3.88 7.90 -11.64
N GLU A 123 3.73 6.63 -12.03
CA GLU A 123 3.23 6.26 -13.36
C GLU A 123 1.71 6.46 -13.50
N MET A 124 0.96 6.38 -12.41
CA MET A 124 -0.51 6.32 -12.43
C MET A 124 -1.21 7.61 -11.98
N LEU A 125 -0.55 8.47 -11.19
CA LEU A 125 -1.16 9.70 -10.69
C LEU A 125 -1.27 10.76 -11.78
N ALA A 126 -2.43 11.42 -11.85
CA ALA A 126 -2.67 12.51 -12.77
C ALA A 126 -1.77 13.72 -12.46
N LEU A 127 -1.32 14.43 -13.51
CA LEU A 127 -0.39 15.56 -13.43
C LEU A 127 -0.96 16.81 -12.72
N GLU A 128 -2.26 16.84 -12.41
CA GLU A 128 -2.92 18.03 -11.87
C GLU A 128 -2.57 18.34 -10.40
N ASP A 129 -1.97 17.38 -9.66
CA ASP A 129 -1.70 17.51 -8.22
C ASP A 129 -0.22 17.79 -7.91
N GLY A 130 0.21 19.02 -8.15
CA GLY A 130 1.61 19.43 -7.97
C GLY A 130 2.19 19.33 -6.54
N SER A 131 1.37 19.21 -5.49
CA SER A 131 1.86 19.26 -4.10
C SER A 131 2.28 17.90 -3.51
N SER A 132 1.45 16.85 -3.63
CA SER A 132 1.79 15.51 -3.09
C SER A 132 2.75 14.74 -4.01
N LEU A 133 2.80 15.05 -5.31
CA LEU A 133 3.72 14.42 -6.26
C LEU A 133 5.17 14.90 -6.12
N ALA A 134 5.41 16.11 -5.60
CA ALA A 134 6.74 16.68 -5.51
C ALA A 134 7.67 15.92 -4.54
N ALA A 135 7.09 15.29 -3.51
CA ALA A 135 7.84 14.48 -2.55
C ALA A 135 8.25 13.12 -3.12
N ILE A 136 7.48 12.54 -4.05
CA ILE A 136 7.72 11.18 -4.58
C ILE A 136 9.12 11.01 -5.17
N PRO A 137 9.62 11.87 -6.10
CA PRO A 137 10.97 11.73 -6.63
C PRO A 137 12.04 11.88 -5.54
N ARG A 138 11.86 12.84 -4.62
CA ARG A 138 12.83 13.12 -3.55
C ARG A 138 12.98 11.93 -2.60
N THR A 139 11.85 11.40 -2.11
CA THR A 139 11.86 10.24 -1.20
C THR A 139 12.37 8.99 -1.91
N ARG A 140 11.99 8.78 -3.17
CA ARG A 140 12.52 7.67 -3.98
C ARG A 140 14.05 7.73 -4.09
N ASP A 141 14.60 8.90 -4.39
CA ASP A 141 16.04 9.05 -4.57
C ASP A 141 16.79 8.88 -3.23
N ALA A 142 16.25 9.42 -2.15
CA ALA A 142 16.81 9.23 -0.81
C ALA A 142 16.75 7.76 -0.32
N LEU A 143 15.71 7.00 -0.70
CA LEU A 143 15.63 5.55 -0.44
C LEU A 143 16.72 4.77 -1.21
N LEU A 144 17.04 5.18 -2.44
CA LEU A 144 18.13 4.58 -3.22
C LEU A 144 19.51 4.89 -2.66
N GLU A 145 19.68 6.05 -2.04
CA GLU A 145 20.92 6.37 -1.32
C GLU A 145 21.05 5.59 -0.01
N SER A 146 19.93 5.24 0.61
CA SER A 146 19.89 4.53 1.90
C SER A 146 20.02 3.01 1.76
N PHE A 147 19.60 2.43 0.62
CA PHE A 147 19.66 1.00 0.36
C PHE A 147 20.25 0.71 -1.02
N ASP A 148 21.15 -0.27 -1.08
CA ASP A 148 21.68 -0.77 -2.34
C ASP A 148 20.53 -1.21 -3.27
N ILE A 149 20.49 -0.66 -4.49
CA ILE A 149 19.45 -0.97 -5.49
C ILE A 149 19.31 -2.47 -5.75
N LEU A 150 20.43 -3.21 -5.65
CA LEU A 150 20.44 -4.66 -5.79
C LEU A 150 19.67 -5.36 -4.67
N VAL A 151 19.76 -4.87 -3.44
CA VAL A 151 19.04 -5.41 -2.29
C VAL A 151 17.54 -5.20 -2.46
N ILE A 152 17.12 -3.99 -2.84
CA ILE A 152 15.71 -3.68 -3.15
C ILE A 152 15.20 -4.60 -4.27
N LEU A 153 15.94 -4.73 -5.38
CA LEU A 153 15.53 -5.54 -6.52
C LEU A 153 15.47 -7.03 -6.20
N LEU A 154 16.38 -7.56 -5.38
CA LEU A 154 16.36 -8.96 -4.94
C LEU A 154 15.15 -9.24 -4.05
N THR A 155 14.86 -8.35 -3.09
CA THR A 155 13.68 -8.43 -2.24
C THR A 155 12.40 -8.37 -3.06
N LEU A 156 12.29 -7.40 -3.98
CA LEU A 156 11.15 -7.30 -4.89
C LEU A 156 11.03 -8.53 -5.80
N ARG A 157 12.13 -9.07 -6.32
CA ARG A 157 12.11 -10.29 -7.13
C ARG A 157 11.53 -11.46 -6.35
N GLN A 158 11.88 -11.61 -5.07
CA GLN A 158 11.33 -12.66 -4.22
C GLN A 158 9.81 -12.51 -4.05
N PHE A 159 9.33 -11.29 -3.84
CA PHE A 159 7.90 -10.98 -3.75
C PHE A 159 7.13 -11.16 -5.07
N TYR A 160 7.67 -10.65 -6.18
CA TYR A 160 7.06 -10.76 -7.51
C TYR A 160 7.05 -12.20 -8.04
N VAL A 161 8.08 -12.99 -7.75
CA VAL A 161 8.09 -14.42 -8.06
C VAL A 161 6.98 -15.11 -7.27
N LEU A 162 6.83 -14.84 -5.97
CA LEU A 162 5.72 -15.44 -5.20
C LEU A 162 4.34 -15.01 -5.73
N ALA A 163 4.17 -13.73 -6.08
CA ALA A 163 2.91 -13.23 -6.65
C ALA A 163 2.62 -13.80 -8.05
N ALA A 164 3.64 -13.99 -8.90
CA ALA A 164 3.50 -14.56 -10.25
C ALA A 164 3.25 -16.07 -10.26
N TYR A 165 3.68 -16.80 -9.23
CA TYR A 165 3.41 -18.24 -9.08
C TYR A 165 2.05 -18.54 -8.42
N SER A 166 1.45 -17.57 -7.74
CA SER A 166 0.07 -17.68 -7.28
C SER A 166 -0.89 -17.38 -8.43
N GLU A 167 -1.91 -18.21 -8.64
CA GLU A 167 -3.00 -18.03 -9.62
C GLU A 167 -3.83 -16.72 -9.45
N LEU A 168 -3.36 -15.80 -8.60
CA LEU A 168 -3.96 -14.52 -8.24
C LEU A 168 -4.17 -13.59 -9.43
N VAL A 169 -3.27 -13.55 -10.42
CA VAL A 169 -3.45 -12.68 -11.61
C VAL A 169 -4.59 -13.16 -12.51
N ILE A 170 -4.86 -14.47 -12.54
CA ILE A 170 -5.97 -15.08 -13.29
C ILE A 170 -7.30 -14.97 -12.51
N LEU A 171 -7.26 -15.11 -11.18
CA LEU A 171 -8.39 -14.83 -10.28
C LEU A 171 -8.77 -13.33 -10.25
N LEU A 172 -7.80 -12.44 -10.42
CA LEU A 172 -7.99 -10.99 -10.47
C LEU A 172 -8.89 -10.54 -11.64
N GLN A 173 -8.85 -11.25 -12.77
CA GLN A 173 -9.69 -10.95 -13.93
C GLN A 173 -11.18 -11.28 -13.74
N THR A 174 -11.52 -12.25 -12.89
CA THR A 174 -12.89 -12.76 -12.76
C THR A 174 -13.65 -12.27 -11.53
N LEU A 175 -12.95 -11.93 -10.44
CA LEU A 175 -13.59 -11.49 -9.19
C LEU A 175 -13.55 -9.96 -8.95
N VAL A 176 -12.63 -9.22 -9.56
CA VAL A 176 -12.14 -7.98 -8.93
C VAL A 176 -12.75 -6.70 -9.51
N LEU A 177 -13.36 -6.72 -10.70
CA LEU A 177 -14.11 -5.56 -11.23
C LEU A 177 -15.26 -5.10 -10.30
N SER A 178 -15.87 -6.00 -9.54
CA SER A 178 -16.93 -5.67 -8.58
C SER A 178 -16.40 -5.21 -7.21
N GLN A 179 -15.16 -5.55 -6.84
CA GLN A 179 -14.59 -5.32 -5.51
C GLN A 179 -13.53 -4.21 -5.45
N TRP A 180 -13.07 -3.65 -6.59
CA TRP A 180 -12.15 -2.50 -6.55
C TRP A 180 -12.81 -1.22 -6.00
N ARG A 181 -14.12 -1.02 -6.23
CA ARG A 181 -14.90 0.08 -5.62
C ARG A 181 -14.85 0.05 -4.09
N ILE A 182 -14.84 -1.17 -3.55
CA ILE A 182 -14.83 -1.48 -2.13
C ILE A 182 -13.46 -1.18 -1.51
N LEU A 183 -12.37 -1.54 -2.19
CA LEU A 183 -11.02 -1.24 -1.69
C LEU A 183 -10.71 0.26 -1.73
N ALA A 184 -11.15 0.97 -2.78
CA ALA A 184 -11.06 2.43 -2.82
C ALA A 184 -11.95 3.09 -1.73
N TYR A 185 -13.12 2.52 -1.44
CA TYR A 185 -13.99 2.97 -0.37
C TYR A 185 -13.30 2.86 1.01
N PHE A 186 -12.55 1.79 1.28
CA PHE A 186 -11.84 1.67 2.55
C PHE A 186 -10.74 2.71 2.75
N ALA A 187 -10.02 3.09 1.69
CA ALA A 187 -9.06 4.19 1.77
C ALA A 187 -9.73 5.54 2.11
N LEU A 188 -10.98 5.74 1.66
CA LEU A 188 -11.78 6.95 1.87
C LEU A 188 -12.55 6.99 3.20
N ALA A 189 -12.86 5.81 3.76
CA ALA A 189 -13.74 5.64 4.92
C ALA A 189 -13.01 5.57 6.28
N GLY A 190 -11.67 5.62 6.27
CA GLY A 190 -10.85 5.81 7.47
C GLY A 190 -11.07 7.20 8.10
#